data_AF-A0A7S2PJF7-F1
#
_entry.id   AF-A0A7S2PJF7-F1
#
_cell.length_a   1.000
_cell.length_b   1.000
_cell.length_c   1.000
_cell.angle_alpha   90.00
_cell.angle_beta   90.00
_cell.angle_gamma   90.00
#
_symmetry.space_group_name_H-M   'P 1'
#
loop_
_entity.id
_entity.type
_entity.pdbx_description
1 polymer ?
#
loop_
_entity_poly.entity_id
_entity_poly.type
_entity_poly.pdbx_seq_one_letter_code
_entity_poly.pdbx_strand_id
1 'polypeptide(L)'
;KAVELYATADIPDLSSYGVGFANNGGGSDGIEFTFPSQPATAGSFFTISYEEIEFRAYFGVQPDFVDGSVYINGDDSIELFYDGQVIDVYGDVNVAGGEWNYMDGWSYRRDASTTSAVFNKADWTLSGINAVDSCTSNTACASAFPFHSYKHSSTGLIITGVIDGPRSGGLPKAVELYATADIPDLSSYGVGFANNGGGSDGIEFTFPSRSAVAGSF
;
A
#
# COMPACT_ATOMS: atom_id res chain seq x y z
N LYS A 1 15.55 13.02 0.48
CA LYS A 1 15.49 11.57 0.20
C LYS A 1 14.58 10.93 1.24
N ALA A 2 13.62 10.12 0.84
CA ALA A 2 12.70 9.48 1.77
C ALA A 2 12.07 8.23 1.16
N VAL A 3 11.53 7.39 2.01
CA VAL A 3 10.59 6.33 1.66
C VAL A 3 9.27 6.57 2.39
N GLU A 4 8.16 6.27 1.72
CA GLU A 4 6.81 6.28 2.30
C GLU A 4 6.31 4.83 2.34
N LEU A 5 5.79 4.41 3.49
CA LEU A 5 5.23 3.09 3.73
C LEU A 5 3.76 3.21 4.13
N TYR A 6 2.99 2.15 3.93
CA TYR A 6 1.57 2.09 4.22
C TYR A 6 1.21 0.82 5.00
N ALA A 7 0.47 0.96 6.10
CA ALA A 7 -0.06 -0.19 6.86
C ALA A 7 -1.30 -0.76 6.18
N THR A 8 -1.19 -1.97 5.63
CA THR A 8 -2.29 -2.67 4.94
C THR A 8 -3.31 -3.31 5.89
N ALA A 9 -2.95 -3.45 7.18
CA ALA A 9 -3.76 -3.96 8.26
C ALA A 9 -3.35 -3.29 9.58
N ASP A 10 -4.13 -3.51 10.65
CA ASP A 10 -3.71 -3.13 12.00
C ASP A 10 -2.46 -3.91 12.41
N ILE A 11 -1.47 -3.20 12.93
CA ILE A 11 -0.19 -3.74 13.37
C ILE A 11 -0.09 -3.51 14.87
N PRO A 12 -0.09 -4.57 15.70
CA PRO A 12 0.04 -4.43 17.15
C PRO A 12 1.38 -3.84 17.61
N ASP A 13 2.45 -4.16 16.88
CA ASP A 13 3.80 -3.69 17.17
C ASP A 13 4.61 -3.55 15.87
N LEU A 14 4.96 -2.31 15.53
CA LEU A 14 5.77 -2.00 14.36
C LEU A 14 7.22 -2.50 14.47
N SER A 15 7.74 -2.79 15.66
CA SER A 15 9.14 -3.19 15.83
C SER A 15 9.52 -4.54 15.20
N SER A 16 8.53 -5.34 14.77
CA SER A 16 8.75 -6.49 13.89
C SER A 16 9.10 -6.12 12.44
N TYR A 17 8.91 -4.86 12.04
CA TYR A 17 9.19 -4.36 10.70
C TYR A 17 10.55 -3.65 10.64
N GLY A 18 11.18 -3.71 9.47
CA GLY A 18 12.40 -2.98 9.17
C GLY A 18 12.53 -2.64 7.70
N VAL A 19 13.46 -1.74 7.39
CA VAL A 19 13.78 -1.33 6.02
C VAL A 19 15.28 -1.51 5.77
N GLY A 20 15.62 -2.01 4.59
CA GLY A 20 16.98 -2.05 4.06
C GLY A 20 17.10 -1.25 2.77
N PHE A 21 18.25 -0.64 2.56
CA PHE A 21 18.61 0.20 1.43
C PHE A 21 19.84 -0.40 0.74
N ALA A 22 19.60 -1.33 -0.20
CA ALA A 22 20.66 -2.02 -0.93
C ALA A 22 21.39 -1.06 -1.87
N ASN A 23 22.45 -0.42 -1.36
CA ASN A 23 23.08 0.69 -2.03
C ASN A 23 23.89 0.27 -3.27
N ASN A 24 23.68 0.96 -4.39
CA ASN A 24 24.41 0.78 -5.65
C ASN A 24 24.49 -0.69 -6.13
N GLY A 25 23.44 -1.50 -5.90
CA GLY A 25 23.37 -2.88 -6.40
C GLY A 25 24.38 -3.84 -5.77
N GLY A 26 24.87 -3.57 -4.55
CA GLY A 26 25.84 -4.41 -3.84
C GLY A 26 25.26 -5.72 -3.24
N GLY A 27 23.96 -5.92 -3.33
CA GLY A 27 23.21 -6.91 -2.57
C GLY A 27 22.52 -6.30 -1.34
N SER A 28 21.76 -7.13 -0.62
CA SER A 28 21.12 -6.72 0.64
C SER A 28 22.14 -6.71 1.78
N ASP A 29 22.17 -5.63 2.56
CA ASP A 29 22.87 -5.54 3.85
C ASP A 29 21.94 -5.90 5.04
N GLY A 30 20.71 -6.34 4.75
CA GLY A 30 19.68 -6.66 5.73
C GLY A 30 18.92 -5.42 6.23
N ILE A 31 18.43 -5.51 7.46
CA ILE A 31 17.67 -4.42 8.10
C ILE A 31 18.64 -3.33 8.56
N GLU A 32 18.42 -2.11 8.08
CA GLU A 32 19.21 -0.92 8.45
C GLU A 32 18.41 0.06 9.31
N PHE A 33 17.10 0.12 9.11
CA PHE A 33 16.17 0.83 9.99
C PHE A 33 15.16 -0.15 10.60
N THR A 34 14.99 -0.13 11.92
CA THR A 34 13.94 -0.88 12.63
C THR A 34 12.94 0.11 13.21
N PHE A 35 11.65 -0.10 12.98
CA PHE A 35 10.63 0.79 13.53
C PHE A 35 10.58 0.70 15.07
N PRO A 36 10.19 1.77 15.77
CA PRO A 36 10.02 1.71 17.22
C PRO A 36 8.84 0.82 17.61
N SER A 37 8.87 0.27 18.83
CA SER A 37 7.76 -0.53 19.35
C SER A 37 6.56 0.35 19.66
N GLN A 38 5.57 0.31 18.76
CA GLN A 38 4.29 1.00 18.88
C GLN A 38 3.26 0.38 17.90
N PRO A 39 1.96 0.46 18.21
CA PRO A 39 0.93 -0.01 17.29
C PRO A 39 0.74 0.96 16.11
N ALA A 40 0.21 0.44 15.00
CA ALA A 40 -0.27 1.21 13.86
C ALA A 40 -1.64 0.71 13.42
N THR A 41 -2.52 1.63 13.04
CA THR A 41 -3.81 1.30 12.43
C THR A 41 -3.67 1.04 10.94
N ALA A 42 -4.52 0.17 10.39
CA ALA A 42 -4.67 0.04 8.94
C ALA A 42 -4.95 1.41 8.30
N GLY A 43 -4.34 1.68 7.15
CA GLY A 43 -4.50 2.97 6.46
C GLY A 43 -3.49 4.04 6.85
N SER A 44 -2.66 3.81 7.86
CA SER A 44 -1.62 4.75 8.25
C SER A 44 -0.47 4.79 7.24
N PHE A 45 0.02 6.00 6.98
CA PHE A 45 1.25 6.24 6.25
C PHE A 45 2.40 6.49 7.23
N PHE A 46 3.60 6.08 6.84
CA PHE A 46 4.84 6.34 7.57
C PHE A 46 5.90 6.84 6.61
N THR A 47 6.65 7.85 7.02
CA THR A 47 7.75 8.39 6.25
C THR A 47 9.05 8.26 7.00
N ILE A 48 10.08 7.74 6.32
CA ILE A 48 11.45 7.71 6.84
C ILE A 48 12.28 8.56 5.90
N SER A 49 12.85 9.64 6.41
CA SER A 49 13.70 10.55 5.64
C SER A 49 15.12 10.59 6.17
N TYR A 50 16.06 10.91 5.28
CA TYR A 50 17.46 11.14 5.67
C TYR A 50 17.63 12.32 6.62
N GLU A 51 16.78 13.35 6.47
CA GLU A 51 16.85 14.59 7.24
C GLU A 51 15.46 15.24 7.32
N GLU A 52 15.29 16.22 8.21
CA GLU A 52 13.98 16.84 8.48
C GLU A 52 13.77 18.18 7.75
N ILE A 53 14.83 18.96 7.58
CA ILE A 53 14.74 20.38 7.22
C ILE A 53 14.25 20.53 5.78
N GLU A 54 14.92 19.88 4.83
CA GLU A 54 14.58 19.94 3.41
C GLU A 54 13.36 19.08 3.10
N PHE A 55 13.15 17.96 3.79
CA PHE A 55 11.90 17.19 3.72
C PHE A 55 10.71 18.07 4.06
N ARG A 56 10.76 18.78 5.20
CA ARG A 56 9.68 19.69 5.61
C ARG A 56 9.54 20.88 4.67
N ALA A 57 10.63 21.41 4.14
CA ALA A 57 10.56 22.47 3.14
C ALA A 57 9.84 22.01 1.86
N TYR A 58 10.12 20.78 1.40
CA TYR A 58 9.57 20.25 0.15
C TYR A 58 8.13 19.73 0.27
N PHE A 59 7.82 18.96 1.32
CA PHE A 59 6.49 18.35 1.53
C PHE A 59 5.55 19.18 2.41
N GLY A 60 6.08 20.16 3.15
CA GLY A 60 5.29 21.01 4.06
C GLY A 60 4.93 20.35 5.40
N VAL A 61 5.41 19.13 5.65
CA VAL A 61 5.19 18.35 6.88
C VAL A 61 6.51 17.74 7.36
N GLN A 62 6.61 17.41 8.66
CA GLN A 62 7.77 16.65 9.16
C GLN A 62 7.66 15.17 8.72
N PRO A 63 8.80 14.48 8.50
CA PRO A 63 8.77 13.04 8.37
C PRO A 63 8.45 12.39 9.73
N ASP A 64 7.90 11.19 9.73
CA ASP A 64 7.60 10.44 10.95
C ASP A 64 8.89 9.96 11.63
N PHE A 65 9.90 9.61 10.82
CA PHE A 65 11.21 9.14 11.26
C PHE A 65 12.34 9.79 10.47
N VAL A 66 13.45 10.05 11.15
CA VAL A 66 14.70 10.53 10.54
C VAL A 66 15.79 9.50 10.81
N ASP A 67 16.41 8.98 9.75
CA ASP A 67 17.48 7.99 9.85
C ASP A 67 18.54 8.16 8.76
N GLY A 68 19.81 8.09 9.15
CA GLY A 68 20.95 8.28 8.25
C GLY A 68 21.15 7.15 7.23
N SER A 69 20.56 5.98 7.45
CA SER A 69 20.58 4.84 6.52
C SER A 69 19.80 5.12 5.23
N VAL A 70 18.90 6.12 5.20
CA VAL A 70 18.19 6.57 3.99
C VAL A 70 19.14 7.34 3.04
N TYR A 71 20.30 6.77 2.74
CA TYR A 71 21.35 7.35 1.92
C TYR A 71 21.19 7.02 0.42
N ILE A 72 19.96 6.79 -0.03
CA ILE A 72 19.61 6.45 -1.42
C ILE A 72 19.79 7.62 -2.41
N ASN A 73 20.19 7.39 -3.65
CA ASN A 73 20.53 8.41 -4.64
C ASN A 73 19.73 8.29 -5.96
N GLY A 74 18.81 7.33 -6.07
CA GLY A 74 18.01 7.11 -7.28
C GLY A 74 18.27 5.78 -7.98
N ASP A 75 19.35 5.09 -7.63
CA ASP A 75 19.73 3.80 -8.22
C ASP A 75 19.87 2.66 -7.19
N ASP A 76 19.35 2.87 -5.97
CA ASP A 76 19.38 1.92 -4.87
C ASP A 76 18.04 1.22 -4.63
N SER A 77 18.09 -0.09 -4.41
CA SER A 77 16.90 -0.91 -4.14
C SER A 77 16.48 -0.77 -2.68
N ILE A 78 15.18 -0.87 -2.41
CA ILE A 78 14.62 -0.78 -1.06
C ILE A 78 13.90 -2.08 -0.72
N GLU A 79 14.19 -2.63 0.45
CA GLU A 79 13.56 -3.85 0.98
C GLU A 79 12.74 -3.52 2.23
N LEU A 80 11.52 -4.06 2.32
CA LEU A 80 10.71 -4.07 3.52
C LEU A 80 10.78 -5.45 4.16
N PHE A 81 11.10 -5.48 5.45
CA PHE A 81 11.21 -6.69 6.25
C PHE A 81 10.07 -6.82 7.25
N TYR A 82 9.67 -8.06 7.54
CA TYR A 82 8.84 -8.44 8.66
C TYR A 82 9.41 -9.71 9.31
N ASP A 83 9.64 -9.65 10.63
CA ASP A 83 10.29 -10.73 11.40
C ASP A 83 11.61 -11.23 10.76
N GLY A 84 12.38 -10.30 10.20
CA GLY A 84 13.67 -10.57 9.55
C GLY A 84 13.60 -11.15 8.13
N GLN A 85 12.41 -11.31 7.55
CA GLN A 85 12.22 -11.78 6.17
C GLN A 85 11.79 -10.64 5.26
N VAL A 86 12.32 -10.60 4.03
CA VAL A 86 11.86 -9.64 3.01
C VAL A 86 10.43 -9.98 2.61
N ILE A 87 9.53 -9.00 2.73
CA ILE A 87 8.12 -9.14 2.35
C ILE A 87 7.72 -8.25 1.16
N ASP A 88 8.53 -7.23 0.86
CA ASP A 88 8.34 -6.37 -0.31
C ASP A 88 9.68 -5.78 -0.76
N VAL A 89 9.84 -5.55 -2.06
CA VAL A 89 11.04 -4.94 -2.61
C VAL A 89 10.72 -3.97 -3.75
N TYR A 90 11.46 -2.87 -3.78
CA TYR A 90 11.52 -1.95 -4.91
C TYR A 90 12.93 -1.95 -5.52
N GLY A 91 13.06 -2.50 -6.72
CA GLY A 91 14.34 -2.63 -7.43
C GLY A 91 14.97 -4.03 -7.29
N ASP A 92 16.12 -4.22 -7.92
CA ASP A 92 16.94 -5.42 -7.76
C ASP A 92 18.14 -5.08 -6.88
N VAL A 93 18.26 -5.74 -5.74
CA VAL A 93 19.32 -5.50 -4.76
C VAL A 93 20.72 -5.73 -5.32
N ASN A 94 20.87 -6.49 -6.41
CA ASN A 94 22.17 -6.80 -7.03
C ASN A 94 22.48 -5.95 -8.27
N VAL A 95 21.64 -4.96 -8.59
CA VAL A 95 21.81 -4.11 -9.78
C VAL A 95 21.70 -2.65 -9.37
N ALA A 96 22.73 -1.86 -9.70
CA ALA A 96 22.67 -0.41 -9.52
C ALA A 96 21.73 0.18 -10.59
N GLY A 97 20.56 0.65 -10.15
CA GLY A 97 19.54 1.24 -11.00
C GLY A 97 19.02 0.28 -12.07
N GLY A 98 18.67 0.86 -13.22
CA GLY A 98 18.03 0.15 -14.32
C GLY A 98 16.63 0.68 -14.58
N GLU A 99 15.70 -0.21 -14.87
CA GLU A 99 14.37 0.18 -15.31
C GLU A 99 13.46 0.77 -14.21
N TRP A 100 13.97 0.78 -12.98
CA TRP A 100 13.38 1.32 -11.76
C TRP A 100 14.12 2.56 -11.24
N ASN A 101 15.06 3.12 -12.00
CA ASN A 101 15.80 4.30 -11.56
C ASN A 101 14.85 5.50 -11.30
N TYR A 102 15.00 6.12 -10.12
CA TYR A 102 14.21 7.25 -9.61
C TYR A 102 15.09 8.47 -9.26
N MET A 103 16.28 8.56 -9.86
CA MET A 103 17.19 9.71 -9.69
C MET A 103 16.48 11.01 -10.03
N ASP A 104 16.52 11.95 -9.09
CA ASP A 104 15.83 13.24 -9.16
C ASP A 104 14.36 13.08 -9.63
N GLY A 105 13.72 12.04 -9.11
CA GLY A 105 12.35 11.66 -9.40
C GLY A 105 11.73 10.90 -8.23
N TRP A 106 10.69 10.14 -8.53
CA TRP A 106 10.01 9.29 -7.57
C TRP A 106 9.46 8.04 -8.23
N SER A 107 9.22 7.06 -7.39
CA SER A 107 8.53 5.83 -7.72
C SER A 107 7.41 5.60 -6.73
N TYR A 108 6.28 5.15 -7.23
CA TYR A 108 5.05 5.07 -6.47
C TYR A 108 4.36 3.73 -6.71
N ARG A 109 3.99 3.06 -5.62
CA ARG A 109 3.28 1.79 -5.68
C ARG A 109 1.91 2.01 -6.30
N ARG A 110 1.56 1.24 -7.35
CA ARG A 110 0.22 1.32 -7.93
C ARG A 110 -0.79 0.85 -6.89
N ASP A 111 -1.84 1.64 -6.72
CA ASP A 111 -3.01 1.28 -5.92
C ASP A 111 -3.42 -0.17 -6.19
N ALA A 112 -3.88 -0.85 -5.15
CA ALA A 112 -4.37 -2.23 -5.20
C ALA A 112 -3.34 -3.31 -5.58
N SER A 113 -2.06 -2.98 -5.80
CA SER A 113 -1.03 -4.00 -6.09
C SER A 113 -0.63 -4.78 -4.82
N THR A 114 -0.12 -5.99 -5.03
CA THR A 114 0.31 -6.92 -3.96
C THR A 114 1.78 -6.76 -3.62
N THR A 115 2.16 -6.97 -2.36
CA THR A 115 3.57 -7.03 -1.93
C THR A 115 4.29 -8.26 -2.48
N SER A 116 5.59 -8.14 -2.75
CA SER A 116 6.40 -9.23 -3.28
C SER A 116 7.87 -9.03 -2.92
N ALA A 117 8.55 -10.09 -2.46
CA ALA A 117 10.00 -10.11 -2.29
C ALA A 117 10.78 -10.19 -3.61
N VAL A 118 10.08 -10.18 -4.75
CA VAL A 118 10.66 -10.10 -6.10
C VAL A 118 10.11 -8.87 -6.79
N PHE A 119 11.00 -8.01 -7.27
CA PHE A 119 10.63 -6.79 -7.94
C PHE A 119 9.88 -7.08 -9.25
N ASN A 120 8.75 -6.38 -9.41
CA ASN A 120 7.97 -6.36 -10.63
C ASN A 120 7.59 -4.92 -10.95
N LYS A 121 8.15 -4.38 -12.03
CA LYS A 121 7.88 -3.00 -12.46
C LYS A 121 6.41 -2.72 -12.72
N ALA A 122 5.61 -3.72 -13.08
CA ALA A 122 4.18 -3.54 -13.33
C ALA A 122 3.43 -3.05 -12.08
N ASP A 123 3.97 -3.28 -10.89
CA ASP A 123 3.38 -2.85 -9.63
C ASP A 123 3.68 -1.37 -9.32
N TRP A 124 4.46 -0.68 -10.15
CA TRP A 124 4.95 0.66 -9.88
C TRP A 124 4.62 1.65 -11.00
N THR A 125 4.51 2.92 -10.61
CA THR A 125 4.51 4.09 -11.49
C THR A 125 5.76 4.88 -11.20
N LEU A 126 6.52 5.23 -12.24
CA LEU A 126 7.76 5.97 -12.13
C LEU A 126 7.56 7.34 -12.76
N SER A 127 8.05 8.40 -12.11
CA SER A 127 8.09 9.74 -12.70
C SER A 127 9.04 9.84 -13.89
N GLY A 128 10.05 8.96 -13.92
CA GLY A 128 11.24 9.11 -14.74
C GLY A 128 12.32 9.93 -14.04
N ILE A 129 13.53 9.85 -14.60
CA ILE A 129 14.72 10.55 -14.11
C ILE A 129 14.56 12.06 -14.32
N ASN A 130 15.06 12.86 -13.37
CA ASN A 130 15.04 14.34 -13.39
C ASN A 130 13.63 14.95 -13.44
N ALA A 131 12.60 14.18 -13.08
CA ALA A 131 11.21 14.61 -13.16
C ALA A 131 10.88 15.72 -12.15
N VAL A 132 11.63 15.82 -11.05
CA VAL A 132 11.46 16.89 -10.04
C VAL A 132 12.51 17.99 -10.15
N ASP A 133 13.31 18.02 -11.21
CA ASP A 133 14.28 19.09 -11.43
C ASP A 133 13.60 20.46 -11.43
N SER A 134 14.23 21.42 -10.75
CA SER A 134 13.73 22.79 -10.58
C SER A 134 12.45 22.91 -9.74
N CYS A 135 11.89 21.82 -9.20
CA CYS A 135 10.78 21.89 -8.27
C CYS A 135 11.26 22.38 -6.90
N THR A 136 10.56 23.38 -6.33
CA THR A 136 10.87 23.95 -5.01
C THR A 136 10.03 23.34 -3.89
N SER A 137 8.90 22.72 -4.22
CA SER A 137 8.03 21.98 -3.30
C SER A 137 7.23 20.94 -4.07
N ASN A 138 6.74 19.92 -3.36
CA ASN A 138 5.96 18.85 -3.98
C ASN A 138 4.66 19.37 -4.62
N THR A 139 3.95 20.26 -3.93
CA THR A 139 2.64 20.77 -4.40
C THR A 139 2.73 21.70 -5.60
N ALA A 140 3.86 22.36 -5.81
CA ALA A 140 4.11 23.22 -6.97
C ALA A 140 4.73 22.46 -8.15
N CYS A 141 5.16 21.21 -7.94
CA CYS A 141 5.84 20.42 -8.96
C CYS A 141 4.84 19.83 -9.96
N ALA A 142 5.12 19.96 -11.26
CA ALA A 142 4.30 19.32 -12.29
C ALA A 142 4.34 17.78 -12.20
N SER A 143 5.47 17.24 -11.74
CA SER A 143 5.66 15.83 -11.44
C SER A 143 5.64 15.60 -9.92
N ALA A 144 4.59 16.08 -9.24
CA ALA A 144 4.42 15.89 -7.80
C ALA A 144 4.41 14.40 -7.43
N PHE A 145 5.12 14.04 -6.36
CA PHE A 145 4.99 12.73 -5.73
C PHE A 145 3.57 12.58 -5.16
N PRO A 146 2.88 11.44 -5.35
CA PRO A 146 1.54 11.20 -4.81
C PRO A 146 1.57 10.92 -3.29
N PHE A 147 2.02 11.91 -2.52
CA PHE A 147 2.25 11.82 -1.08
C PHE A 147 0.97 11.47 -0.31
N HIS A 148 1.05 10.49 0.59
CA HIS A 148 -0.06 9.99 1.42
C HIS A 148 -1.33 9.67 0.64
N SER A 149 -1.21 9.12 -0.57
CA SER A 149 -2.36 8.91 -1.47
C SER A 149 -2.61 7.46 -1.86
N TYR A 150 -1.76 6.52 -1.43
CA TYR A 150 -1.91 5.09 -1.75
C TYR A 150 -3.25 4.54 -1.32
N LYS A 151 -3.88 3.78 -2.20
CA LYS A 151 -5.14 3.08 -1.94
C LYS A 151 -4.90 1.58 -1.98
N HIS A 152 -4.92 0.98 -0.80
CA HIS A 152 -4.94 -0.46 -0.69
C HIS A 152 -6.28 -1.03 -1.16
N SER A 153 -6.25 -2.05 -2.01
CA SER A 153 -7.44 -2.83 -2.34
C SER A 153 -7.56 -3.96 -1.33
N SER A 154 -8.18 -3.71 -0.20
CA SER A 154 -8.79 -4.79 0.55
C SER A 154 -10.12 -5.11 -0.14
N THR A 155 -10.25 -6.30 -0.74
CA THR A 155 -11.57 -6.92 -0.83
C THR A 155 -11.94 -7.33 0.59
N GLY A 156 -12.43 -6.35 1.34
CA GLY A 156 -12.72 -6.45 2.76
C GLY A 156 -14.05 -7.12 3.03
N LEU A 157 -14.77 -7.61 2.02
CA LEU A 157 -16.12 -8.17 2.17
C LEU A 157 -16.18 -9.57 1.57
N ILE A 158 -16.64 -10.54 2.36
CA ILE A 158 -16.82 -11.94 1.94
C ILE A 158 -18.26 -12.40 2.18
N ILE A 159 -18.69 -13.46 1.49
CA ILE A 159 -19.94 -14.17 1.78
C ILE A 159 -19.68 -15.19 2.90
N THR A 160 -20.43 -15.11 3.99
CA THR A 160 -20.37 -16.10 5.10
C THR A 160 -21.57 -17.03 5.14
N GLY A 161 -22.70 -16.64 4.54
CA GLY A 161 -23.91 -17.44 4.57
C GLY A 161 -24.84 -17.18 3.39
N VAL A 162 -25.59 -18.21 3.01
CA VAL A 162 -26.72 -18.13 2.09
C VAL A 162 -27.88 -18.88 2.73
N ILE A 163 -29.07 -18.26 2.75
CA ILE A 163 -30.25 -18.78 3.42
C ILE A 163 -31.34 -19.07 2.39
N ASP A 164 -31.88 -20.30 2.42
CA ASP A 164 -33.12 -20.70 1.75
C ASP A 164 -34.08 -21.29 2.78
N GLY A 165 -35.11 -20.52 3.14
CA GLY A 165 -36.02 -20.88 4.22
C GLY A 165 -37.15 -21.82 3.78
N PRO A 166 -37.78 -22.56 4.71
CA PRO A 166 -38.70 -23.65 4.39
C PRO A 166 -40.12 -23.20 4.00
N ARG A 167 -40.44 -21.90 4.05
CA ARG A 167 -41.79 -21.43 3.72
C ARG A 167 -42.00 -21.48 2.21
N SER A 168 -43.28 -21.58 1.79
CA SER A 168 -43.65 -21.56 0.36
C SER A 168 -42.96 -20.39 -0.36
N GLY A 169 -42.34 -20.68 -1.50
CA GLY A 169 -41.48 -19.74 -2.23
C GLY A 169 -40.01 -19.72 -1.76
N GLY A 170 -39.62 -20.55 -0.80
CA GLY A 170 -38.25 -20.64 -0.27
C GLY A 170 -37.89 -19.46 0.62
N LEU A 171 -38.81 -19.02 1.49
CA LEU A 171 -38.64 -17.82 2.32
C LEU A 171 -38.22 -18.13 3.77
N PRO A 172 -37.34 -17.30 4.39
CA PRO A 172 -36.64 -16.16 3.78
C PRO A 172 -35.53 -16.57 2.81
N LYS A 173 -35.14 -15.63 1.94
CA LYS A 173 -33.93 -15.70 1.09
C LYS A 173 -32.98 -14.59 1.51
N ALA A 174 -31.74 -14.92 1.81
CA ALA A 174 -30.74 -13.93 2.20
C ALA A 174 -29.32 -14.39 1.87
N VAL A 175 -28.43 -13.42 1.75
CA VAL A 175 -26.97 -13.61 1.80
C VAL A 175 -26.46 -12.85 3.02
N GLU A 176 -25.56 -13.48 3.78
CA GLU A 176 -24.83 -12.85 4.88
C GLU A 176 -23.43 -12.52 4.40
N LEU A 177 -22.97 -11.31 4.71
CA LEU A 177 -21.65 -10.80 4.36
C LEU A 177 -20.88 -10.48 5.63
N TYR A 178 -19.55 -10.55 5.56
CA TYR A 178 -18.68 -10.22 6.68
C TYR A 178 -17.53 -9.34 6.22
N ALA A 179 -17.23 -8.31 7.00
CA ALA A 179 -16.12 -7.42 6.78
C ALA A 179 -14.81 -8.02 7.36
N THR A 180 -13.90 -8.49 6.50
CA THR A 180 -12.57 -9.00 6.89
C THR A 180 -11.56 -7.90 7.19
N ALA A 181 -11.85 -6.66 6.81
CA ALA A 181 -11.06 -5.47 7.08
C ALA A 181 -11.99 -4.26 7.20
N ASP A 182 -11.47 -3.14 7.71
CA ASP A 182 -12.18 -1.87 7.63
C ASP A 182 -12.37 -1.48 6.16
N ILE A 183 -13.61 -1.15 5.80
CA ILE A 183 -14.01 -0.72 4.46
C ILE A 183 -14.46 0.74 4.58
N PRO A 184 -13.69 1.71 4.05
CA PRO A 184 -14.08 3.11 4.12
C PRO A 184 -15.35 3.44 3.32
N ASP A 185 -15.57 2.74 2.20
CA ASP A 185 -16.72 2.96 1.32
C ASP A 185 -17.20 1.66 0.65
N LEU A 186 -18.33 1.14 1.12
CA LEU A 186 -19.00 -0.04 0.56
C LEU A 186 -19.57 0.19 -0.84
N SER A 187 -19.71 1.42 -1.34
CA SER A 187 -20.31 1.67 -2.67
C SER A 187 -19.51 1.10 -3.84
N SER A 188 -18.27 0.68 -3.59
CA SER A 188 -17.43 -0.09 -4.51
C SER A 188 -17.81 -1.59 -4.61
N TYR A 189 -18.67 -2.08 -3.70
CA TYR A 189 -19.10 -3.47 -3.64
C TYR A 189 -20.50 -3.65 -4.22
N GLY A 190 -20.75 -4.85 -4.77
CA GLY A 190 -22.07 -5.27 -5.18
C GLY A 190 -22.28 -6.78 -5.08
N VAL A 191 -23.54 -7.21 -5.05
CA VAL A 191 -23.97 -8.60 -5.02
C VAL A 191 -24.64 -8.95 -6.34
N GLY A 192 -24.19 -10.07 -6.91
CA GLY A 192 -24.72 -10.71 -8.13
C GLY A 192 -25.37 -12.07 -7.81
N PHE A 193 -26.49 -12.43 -8.46
CA PHE A 193 -27.25 -13.67 -8.26
C PHE A 193 -27.43 -14.42 -9.60
N ALA A 194 -26.50 -15.33 -9.89
CA ALA A 194 -26.58 -16.21 -11.08
C ALA A 194 -27.63 -17.32 -10.90
N ASN A 195 -28.89 -17.00 -11.18
CA ASN A 195 -30.02 -17.90 -10.93
C ASN A 195 -30.03 -19.12 -11.86
N ASN A 196 -30.22 -20.31 -11.28
CA ASN A 196 -30.47 -21.59 -11.99
C ASN A 196 -29.46 -21.95 -13.10
N GLY A 197 -28.19 -21.57 -12.92
CA GLY A 197 -27.13 -21.93 -13.88
C GLY A 197 -27.18 -21.17 -15.22
N GLY A 198 -27.94 -20.08 -15.32
CA GLY A 198 -27.98 -19.23 -16.52
C GLY A 198 -26.75 -18.33 -16.72
N GLY A 199 -25.82 -18.31 -15.77
CA GLY A 199 -24.74 -17.32 -15.69
C GLY A 199 -25.15 -16.08 -14.89
N SER A 200 -24.19 -15.20 -14.64
CA SER A 200 -24.45 -13.88 -14.04
C SER A 200 -24.74 -12.86 -15.15
N ASP A 201 -25.69 -11.98 -14.90
CA ASP A 201 -26.01 -10.79 -15.68
C ASP A 201 -25.43 -9.49 -15.07
N GLY A 202 -24.61 -9.64 -14.03
CA GLY A 202 -23.87 -8.55 -13.39
C GLY A 202 -24.16 -8.41 -11.90
N ILE A 203 -24.33 -7.16 -11.47
CA ILE A 203 -24.59 -6.75 -10.10
C ILE A 203 -26.07 -6.38 -10.00
N GLU A 204 -26.83 -7.00 -9.09
CA GLU A 204 -28.25 -6.63 -8.84
C GLU A 204 -28.40 -5.75 -7.59
N PHE A 205 -27.42 -5.74 -6.70
CA PHE A 205 -27.41 -4.85 -5.55
C PHE A 205 -26.04 -4.19 -5.38
N THR A 206 -25.98 -2.87 -5.46
CA THR A 206 -24.80 -2.08 -5.09
C THR A 206 -25.04 -1.48 -3.71
N PHE A 207 -24.04 -1.55 -2.83
CA PHE A 207 -24.16 -0.97 -1.50
C PHE A 207 -24.21 0.57 -1.58
N PRO A 208 -24.91 1.25 -0.64
CA PRO A 208 -24.80 2.69 -0.52
C PRO A 208 -23.40 3.09 -0.04
N SER A 209 -23.02 4.36 -0.23
CA SER A 209 -21.76 4.88 0.33
C SER A 209 -21.85 4.96 1.84
N ARG A 210 -21.18 4.01 2.50
CA ARG A 210 -21.06 3.87 3.96
C ARG A 210 -19.83 3.04 4.27
N SER A 211 -19.26 3.22 5.45
CA SER A 211 -18.18 2.36 5.92
C SER A 211 -18.70 1.06 6.55
N ALA A 212 -17.83 0.05 6.61
CA ALA A 212 -17.97 -1.14 7.43
C ALA A 212 -16.69 -1.31 8.27
N VAL A 213 -16.85 -1.75 9.51
CA VAL A 213 -15.72 -2.02 10.41
C VAL A 213 -15.34 -3.50 10.28
N ALA A 214 -14.07 -3.83 10.35
CA ALA A 214 -13.59 -5.20 10.43
C ALA A 214 -14.34 -5.96 11.54
N GLY A 215 -14.79 -7.18 11.25
CA GLY A 215 -15.58 -7.97 12.21
C GLY A 215 -17.10 -7.76 12.14
N SER A 216 -17.58 -6.80 11.34
CA SER A 216 -19.03 -6.55 11.20
C SER A 216 -19.71 -7.42 10.13
N PHE A 217 -21.05 -7.56 10.26
CA PHE A 217 -21.96 -8.25 9.35
C PHE A 217 -22.99 -7.27 8.75
#